data_AF-A0A424RQS3-F1
#
_entry.id   AF-A0A424RQS3-F1
#
_cell.length_a   1.000
_cell.length_b   1.000
_cell.length_c   1.000
_cell.angle_alpha   90.00
_cell.angle_beta   90.00
_cell.angle_gamma   90.00
#
_symmetry.space_group_name_H-M   'P 1'
#
loop_
_entity.id
_entity.type
_entity.pdbx_description
1 polymer ?
#
loop_
_entity_poly.entity_id
_entity_poly.type
_entity_poly.pdbx_seq_one_letter_code
_entity_poly.pdbx_strand_id
1 'polypeptide(L)'
;ADSKPYLVIGEVKYGKPILDRVITPNVSIGDASRCALISMDSTLKSDLTVGPPIDIAVYKKDQPKISYLKCLNTSDEDYSKVCNQWSEKVIQVFDTFPKFDWEK
;
A
#
# COMPACT_ATOMS: atom_id res chain seq x y z
N ALA A 1 11.03 -7.12 -21.09
CA ALA A 1 10.20 -7.16 -19.87
C ALA A 1 10.41 -5.83 -19.17
N ASP A 2 9.38 -5.00 -19.04
CA ASP A 2 9.50 -3.71 -18.35
C ASP A 2 10.01 -3.96 -16.92
N SER A 3 11.14 -3.35 -16.58
CA SER A 3 11.74 -3.43 -15.25
C SER A 3 10.81 -2.74 -14.26
N LYS A 4 10.06 -3.52 -13.46
CA LYS A 4 9.25 -2.97 -12.36
C LYS A 4 10.15 -2.75 -11.15
N PRO A 5 10.07 -1.59 -10.46
CA PRO A 5 10.94 -1.29 -9.32
C PRO A 5 10.47 -1.95 -8.01
N TYR A 6 9.75 -3.07 -8.07
CA TYR A 6 9.27 -3.82 -6.91
C TYR A 6 9.12 -5.31 -7.22
N LEU A 7 9.12 -6.14 -6.18
CA LEU A 7 8.85 -7.57 -6.21
C LEU A 7 7.81 -7.91 -5.14
N VAL A 8 6.94 -8.87 -5.42
CA VAL A 8 5.98 -9.42 -4.45
C VAL A 8 6.12 -10.94 -4.46
N ILE A 9 6.07 -11.55 -3.27
CA ILE A 9 6.11 -12.99 -3.07
C ILE A 9 4.90 -13.43 -2.24
N GLY A 10 4.53 -14.71 -2.31
CA GLY A 10 3.34 -15.23 -1.62
C GLY A 10 2.05 -14.89 -2.38
N GLU A 11 1.05 -14.35 -1.69
CA GLU A 11 -0.21 -13.95 -2.32
C GLU A 11 -0.10 -12.56 -2.96
N VAL A 12 -0.09 -12.55 -4.30
CA VAL A 12 0.25 -11.36 -5.11
C VAL A 12 -0.96 -10.67 -5.71
N LYS A 13 -2.15 -11.25 -5.68
CA LYS A 13 -3.26 -10.79 -6.54
C LYS A 13 -3.89 -9.48 -6.03
N TYR A 14 -4.10 -9.37 -4.73
CA TYR A 14 -4.96 -8.31 -4.16
C TYR A 14 -4.26 -6.97 -4.00
N GLY A 15 -3.01 -6.96 -3.50
CA GLY A 15 -2.24 -5.73 -3.29
C GLY A 15 -1.51 -5.18 -4.53
N LYS A 16 -1.35 -6.00 -5.57
CA LYS A 16 -0.61 -5.62 -6.78
C LYS A 16 -1.14 -4.40 -7.54
N PRO A 17 -2.48 -4.19 -7.70
CA PRO A 17 -2.98 -3.08 -8.48
C PRO A 17 -2.62 -1.69 -7.96
N ILE A 18 -2.43 -1.50 -6.64
CA ILE A 18 -1.99 -0.20 -6.11
C ILE A 18 -0.48 0.00 -6.33
N LEU A 19 0.32 -1.05 -6.19
CA LEU A 19 1.75 -1.03 -6.48
C LEU A 19 1.99 -0.65 -7.95
N ASP A 20 1.22 -1.24 -8.88
CA ASP A 20 1.30 -0.92 -10.31
C ASP A 20 0.93 0.53 -10.66
N ARG A 21 0.15 1.22 -9.81
CA ARG A 21 -0.27 2.61 -10.05
C ARG A 21 0.69 3.64 -9.46
N VAL A 22 1.31 3.33 -8.32
CA VAL A 22 2.06 4.32 -7.53
C VAL A 22 3.58 4.12 -7.65
N ILE A 23 4.04 2.88 -7.75
CA ILE A 23 5.48 2.57 -7.64
C ILE A 23 6.17 2.78 -8.99
N THR A 24 7.03 3.79 -9.03
CA THR A 24 7.90 4.15 -10.18
C THR A 24 9.34 4.33 -9.71
N PRO A 25 10.36 4.34 -10.59
CA PRO A 25 11.75 4.52 -10.16
C PRO A 25 12.04 5.84 -9.41
N ASN A 26 11.19 6.85 -9.61
CA ASN A 26 11.34 8.18 -9.00
C ASN A 26 10.47 8.37 -7.74
N VAL A 27 9.69 7.37 -7.33
CA VAL A 27 8.83 7.48 -6.15
C VAL A 27 9.68 7.70 -4.90
N SER A 28 9.23 8.57 -3.99
CA SER A 28 9.93 8.74 -2.72
C SER A 28 9.84 7.45 -1.89
N ILE A 29 10.89 7.13 -1.13
CA ILE A 29 10.88 5.95 -0.27
C ILE A 29 9.73 5.98 0.75
N GLY A 30 9.32 7.18 1.19
CA GLY A 30 8.19 7.36 2.10
C GLY A 30 6.85 7.04 1.44
N ASP A 31 6.63 7.48 0.20
CA ASP A 31 5.43 7.14 -0.56
C ASP A 31 5.39 5.65 -0.92
N ALA A 32 6.53 5.08 -1.31
CA ALA A 32 6.65 3.63 -1.53
C ALA A 32 6.31 2.82 -0.28
N SER A 33 6.77 3.26 0.90
CA SER A 33 6.49 2.62 2.19
C SER A 33 4.99 2.64 2.50
N ARG A 34 4.32 3.80 2.33
CA ARG A 34 2.87 3.91 2.50
C ARG A 34 2.11 3.05 1.49
N CYS A 35 2.53 3.04 0.23
CA CYS A 35 1.93 2.21 -0.81
C CYS A 35 2.07 0.71 -0.50
N ALA A 36 3.20 0.27 0.03
CA ALA A 36 3.41 -1.11 0.46
C ALA A 36 2.45 -1.49 1.60
N LEU A 37 2.24 -0.61 2.57
CA LEU A 37 1.25 -0.83 3.65
C LEU A 37 -0.18 -0.95 3.10
N ILE A 38 -0.60 -0.07 2.18
CA ILE A 38 -1.92 -0.12 1.54
C ILE A 38 -2.09 -1.41 0.72
N SER A 39 -1.03 -1.83 0.02
CA SER A 39 -1.01 -3.11 -0.70
C SER A 39 -1.23 -4.27 0.27
N MET A 40 -0.57 -4.26 1.43
CA MET A 40 -0.72 -5.31 2.43
C MET A 40 -2.10 -5.31 3.09
N ASP A 41 -2.65 -4.13 3.38
CA ASP A 41 -4.01 -3.97 3.92
C ASP A 41 -5.08 -4.54 2.96
N SER A 42 -4.91 -4.30 1.67
CA SER A 42 -5.81 -4.85 0.63
C SER A 42 -5.76 -6.37 0.59
N THR A 43 -4.57 -6.96 0.73
CA THR A 43 -4.39 -8.41 0.81
C THR A 43 -4.97 -8.99 2.10
N LEU A 44 -4.68 -8.39 3.26
CA LEU A 44 -5.22 -8.81 4.57
C LEU A 44 -6.75 -8.88 4.60
N LYS A 45 -7.42 -7.89 3.98
CA LYS A 45 -8.88 -7.83 3.92
C LYS A 45 -9.50 -8.84 2.96
N SER A 46 -8.73 -9.34 1.99
CA SER A 46 -9.23 -10.19 0.91
C SER A 46 -8.82 -11.66 1.05
N ASP A 47 -7.77 -11.95 1.81
CA ASP A 47 -7.23 -13.29 1.98
C ASP A 47 -6.83 -13.56 3.43
N LEU A 48 -7.49 -14.54 4.06
CA LEU A 48 -7.29 -14.92 5.46
C LEU A 48 -5.94 -15.61 5.70
N THR A 49 -5.21 -16.01 4.65
CA THR A 49 -3.87 -16.61 4.77
C THR A 49 -2.79 -15.57 5.06
N VAL A 50 -3.10 -14.29 4.83
CA VAL A 50 -2.23 -13.16 5.17
C VAL A 50 -2.79 -12.53 6.45
N GLY A 51 -1.92 -12.24 7.41
CA GLY A 51 -2.31 -11.75 8.73
C GLY A 51 -1.26 -10.87 9.38
N PRO A 52 -1.64 -10.04 10.37
CA PRO A 52 -0.66 -9.33 11.22
C PRO A 52 0.11 -10.31 12.14
N PRO A 53 1.26 -9.88 12.69
CA PRO A 53 1.86 -8.55 12.50
C PRO A 53 2.57 -8.39 11.15
N ILE A 54 2.74 -7.14 10.71
CA ILE A 54 3.48 -6.77 9.50
C ILE A 54 4.80 -6.12 9.92
N ASP A 55 5.92 -6.72 9.52
CA ASP A 55 7.22 -6.07 9.66
C ASP A 55 7.51 -5.16 8.46
N ILE A 56 7.85 -3.90 8.76
CA ILE A 56 8.29 -2.93 7.76
C ILE A 56 9.71 -2.45 8.09
N ALA A 57 10.57 -2.49 7.08
CA ALA A 57 11.93 -1.97 7.15
C ALA A 57 12.16 -0.98 6.01
N VAL A 58 12.78 0.16 6.32
CA VAL A 58 13.20 1.16 5.34
C VAL A 58 14.71 1.31 5.37
N TYR A 59 15.31 1.15 4.21
CA TYR A 59 16.73 1.38 3.98
C TYR A 59 16.90 2.54 3.01
N LYS A 60 17.64 3.57 3.42
CA LYS A 60 17.90 4.75 2.58
C LYS A 60 19.24 4.59 1.86
N LYS A 61 19.27 5.04 0.60
CA LYS A 61 20.51 5.14 -0.17
C LYS A 61 21.54 5.95 0.62
N ASP A 62 22.80 5.54 0.56
CA ASP A 62 23.94 6.19 1.20
C ASP A 62 23.87 6.23 2.75
N GLN A 63 22.97 5.45 3.35
CA GLN A 63 22.89 5.23 4.80
C GLN A 63 23.11 3.74 5.08
N PRO A 64 24.30 3.31 5.52
CA PRO A 64 24.61 1.89 5.73
C PRO A 64 23.99 1.33 7.02
N LYS A 65 22.73 1.66 7.30
CA LYS A 65 21.94 1.19 8.44
C LYS A 65 20.45 1.24 8.10
N ILE A 66 19.66 0.43 8.78
CA ILE A 66 18.21 0.49 8.69
C ILE A 66 17.74 1.85 9.24
N SER A 67 17.03 2.62 8.41
CA SER A 67 16.54 3.95 8.78
C SER A 67 15.22 3.89 9.56
N TYR A 68 14.44 2.82 9.37
CA TYR A 68 13.18 2.57 10.07
C TYR A 68 12.94 1.07 10.12
N LEU A 69 12.59 0.54 11.28
CA LEU A 69 12.19 -0.85 11.48
C LEU A 69 11.02 -0.85 12.45
N LYS A 70 9.89 -1.43 12.07
CA LYS A 70 8.73 -1.53 12.95
C LYS A 70 7.94 -2.79 12.67
N CYS A 71 7.49 -3.44 13.74
CA CYS A 71 6.49 -4.49 13.71
C CYS A 71 5.13 -3.83 13.95
N LEU A 72 4.22 -3.92 12.98
CA LEU A 72 2.94 -3.24 12.98
C LEU A 72 1.79 -4.23 13.14
N ASN A 73 0.92 -3.98 14.12
CA ASN A 73 -0.40 -4.59 14.20
C ASN A 73 -1.44 -3.72 13.50
N THR A 74 -2.58 -4.31 13.12
CA THR A 74 -3.68 -3.55 12.50
C THR A 74 -4.31 -2.52 13.45
N SER A 75 -4.13 -2.69 14.77
CA SER A 75 -4.53 -1.75 15.80
C SER A 75 -3.58 -0.57 16.00
N ASP A 76 -2.38 -0.61 15.42
CA ASP A 76 -1.39 0.45 15.65
C ASP A 76 -1.80 1.74 14.94
N GLU A 77 -1.55 2.89 15.60
CA GLU A 77 -1.94 4.20 15.08
C GLU A 77 -1.32 4.48 13.69
N ASP A 78 -0.03 4.16 13.51
CA ASP A 78 0.66 4.37 12.23
C ASP A 78 0.03 3.55 11.08
N TYR A 79 -0.40 2.32 11.37
CA TYR A 79 -1.05 1.45 10.38
C TYR A 79 -2.46 1.93 10.08
N SER A 80 -3.27 2.06 11.12
CA SER A 80 -4.69 2.43 11.02
C SER A 80 -4.87 3.80 10.37
N LYS A 81 -4.02 4.78 10.71
CA LYS A 81 -4.08 6.12 10.12
C LYS A 81 -3.87 6.09 8.60
N VAL A 82 -2.91 5.32 8.10
CA VAL A 82 -2.65 5.23 6.65
C VAL A 82 -3.78 4.47 5.95
N CYS A 83 -4.15 3.30 6.48
CA CYS A 83 -5.09 2.38 5.81
C CYS A 83 -6.54 2.87 5.88
N ASN A 84 -6.96 3.48 6.99
CA ASN A 84 -8.31 4.04 7.13
C ASN A 84 -8.46 5.29 6.27
N GLN A 85 -7.49 6.22 6.31
CA GLN A 85 -7.54 7.41 5.45
C GLN A 85 -7.53 7.05 3.96
N TRP A 86 -6.78 6.02 3.55
CA TRP A 86 -6.85 5.51 2.18
C TRP A 86 -8.25 5.01 1.84
N SER A 87 -8.81 4.14 2.69
CA SER A 87 -10.14 3.55 2.47
C SER A 87 -11.23 4.62 2.34
N GLU A 88 -11.22 5.62 3.22
CA GLU A 88 -12.15 6.75 3.18
C GLU A 88 -12.00 7.59 1.92
N LYS A 89 -10.75 7.94 1.56
CA LYS A 89 -10.50 8.80 0.39
C LYS A 89 -10.84 8.13 -0.93
N VAL A 90 -10.67 6.81 -1.05
CA VAL A 90 -11.04 6.09 -2.28
C VAL A 90 -12.55 6.19 -2.53
N ILE A 91 -13.36 6.04 -1.49
CA ILE A 91 -14.82 6.19 -1.57
C ILE A 91 -15.18 7.63 -1.94
N GLN A 92 -14.57 8.62 -1.27
CA GLN A 92 -14.81 10.03 -1.58
C GLN A 92 -14.44 10.39 -3.03
N VAL A 93 -13.34 9.86 -3.55
CA VAL A 93 -12.94 10.08 -4.96
C VAL A 93 -13.94 9.44 -5.91
N PHE A 94 -14.45 8.25 -5.60
CA PHE A 94 -15.46 7.60 -6.42
C PHE A 94 -16.73 8.46 -6.56
N ASP A 95 -17.17 9.12 -5.48
CA ASP A 95 -18.32 10.02 -5.50
C ASP A 95 -18.11 11.28 -6.37
N THR A 96 -16.87 11.61 -6.74
CA THR A 96 -16.58 12.74 -7.64
C THR A 96 -16.71 12.40 -9.12
N PHE A 97 -16.88 11.12 -9.46
CA PHE A 97 -16.96 10.70 -10.86
C PHE A 97 -18.27 11.13 -11.51
N PRO A 98 -18.23 11.50 -12.81
CA PRO A 98 -19.44 11.85 -13.53
C PRO A 98 -20.37 10.63 -13.58
N LYS A 99 -21.64 10.86 -13.25
CA LYS A 99 -22.71 9.88 -13.43
C LYS A 99 -22.84 9.51 -14.90
N PHE A 100 -23.17 8.25 -15.17
CA PHE A 100 -23.45 7.83 -16.54
C PHE A 100 -24.75 8.47 -17.05
N ASP A 101 -24.90 8.58 -18.36
CA ASP A 101 -26.09 9.19 -18.97
C ASP A 101 -27.40 8.47 -18.60
N TRP A 102 -27.34 7.18 -18.25
CA TRP A 102 -28.49 6.36 -17.83
C TRP A 102 -28.88 6.54 -16.36
N GLU A 103 -28.06 7.20 -15.54
CA GLU A 103 -28.31 7.45 -14.11
C GLU A 103 -29.17 8.71 -13.85
N LYS A 104 -29.73 9.32 -14.90
CA LYS A 104 -30.62 10.49 -14.79
C LYS A 104 -31.93 10.16 -14.08
#